data_AF-A0A1B8PM39-F1
#
_entry.id   AF-A0A1B8PM39-F1
#
_cell.length_a   1.000
_cell.length_b   1.000
_cell.length_c   1.000
_cell.angle_alpha   90.00
_cell.angle_beta   90.00
_cell.angle_gamma   90.00
#
_symmetry.space_group_name_H-M   'P 1'
#
loop_
_entity.id
_entity.type
_entity.pdbx_description
1 polymer ?
#
loop_
_entity_poly.entity_id
_entity_poly.type
_entity_poly.pdbx_seq_one_letter_code
_entity_poly.pdbx_strand_id
1 'polypeptide(L)'
;MNIFYLDHDPIRCASFHGNKHVVKMVLEYAQLLCTAHHLTGNVLSDDEWAMLYKCTHQHHPCSLWVRLSKSHYDWLYQLFVALCDEYTHRYGKVHLTDQKLRHILANCPIMTDTPFIAPPKVMPDEYQSDDTLSAYRNYYRYAKADILAYTNRPIPNWLAVSGS
;
A
#
# COMPACT_ATOMS: atom_id res chain seq x y z
N MET A 1 5.10 -2.02 -9.46
CA MET A 1 4.60 -1.43 -8.20
C MET A 1 3.10 -1.69 -8.16
N ASN A 2 2.55 -2.25 -7.09
CA ASN A 2 1.12 -2.53 -6.97
C ASN A 2 0.58 -1.99 -5.64
N ILE A 3 -0.60 -1.39 -5.65
CA ILE A 3 -1.35 -1.14 -4.40
C ILE A 3 -2.28 -2.34 -4.21
N PHE A 4 -1.86 -3.31 -3.40
CA PHE A 4 -2.59 -4.56 -3.21
C PHE A 4 -3.85 -4.31 -2.39
N TYR A 5 -4.96 -4.10 -3.09
CA TYR A 5 -6.27 -3.81 -2.51
C TYR A 5 -6.98 -5.12 -2.10
N LEU A 6 -6.60 -5.68 -0.95
CA LEU A 6 -7.07 -6.99 -0.46
C LEU A 6 -8.29 -6.91 0.48
N ASP A 7 -8.63 -5.71 0.93
CA ASP A 7 -9.84 -5.37 1.67
C ASP A 7 -10.14 -3.86 1.51
N HIS A 8 -11.40 -3.46 1.75
CA HIS A 8 -11.78 -2.03 1.74
C HIS A 8 -11.20 -1.30 2.95
N ASP A 9 -11.10 -1.98 4.08
CA ASP A 9 -10.51 -1.46 5.31
C ASP A 9 -8.98 -1.66 5.27
N PRO A 10 -8.17 -0.58 5.31
CA PRO A 10 -6.71 -0.65 5.24
C PRO A 10 -6.08 -1.54 6.30
N ILE A 11 -6.67 -1.61 7.50
CA ILE A 11 -6.13 -2.42 8.61
C ILE A 11 -6.31 -3.91 8.30
N ARG A 12 -7.50 -4.31 7.87
CA ARG A 12 -7.75 -5.68 7.40
C ARG A 12 -6.92 -6.01 6.16
N CYS A 13 -6.82 -5.07 5.22
CA CYS A 13 -6.00 -5.20 4.02
C CYS A 13 -4.53 -5.49 4.35
N ALA A 14 -3.93 -4.75 5.30
CA ALA A 14 -2.57 -4.99 5.77
C ALA A 14 -2.41 -6.41 6.37
N SER A 15 -3.37 -6.85 7.18
CA SER A 15 -3.33 -8.19 7.80
C SER A 15 -3.33 -9.34 6.77
N PHE A 16 -3.90 -9.10 5.58
CA PHE A 16 -3.94 -10.07 4.49
C PHE A 16 -2.67 -10.13 3.64
N HIS A 17 -1.74 -9.18 3.80
CA HIS A 17 -0.48 -9.22 3.08
C HIS A 17 0.35 -10.43 3.52
N GLY A 18 0.93 -11.15 2.55
CA GLY A 18 1.89 -12.20 2.82
C GLY A 18 3.21 -11.63 3.36
N ASN A 19 3.98 -12.44 4.08
CA ASN A 19 5.21 -12.02 4.77
C ASN A 19 6.16 -11.19 3.90
N LYS A 20 6.48 -11.67 2.68
CA LYS A 20 7.37 -10.94 1.75
C LYS A 20 6.79 -9.58 1.36
N HIS A 21 5.48 -9.48 1.20
CA HIS A 21 4.80 -8.23 0.88
C HIS A 21 4.73 -7.29 2.08
N VAL A 22 4.53 -7.78 3.31
CA VAL A 22 4.60 -6.92 4.51
C VAL A 22 5.94 -6.19 4.58
N VAL A 23 7.05 -6.87 4.28
CA VAL A 23 8.38 -6.25 4.25
C VAL A 23 8.51 -5.26 3.07
N LYS A 24 8.17 -5.70 1.86
CA LYS A 24 8.41 -4.93 0.63
C LYS A 24 7.50 -3.71 0.50
N MET A 25 6.23 -3.85 0.88
CA MET A 25 5.20 -2.86 0.58
C MET A 25 5.26 -1.62 1.46
N VAL A 26 5.85 -1.71 2.66
CA VAL A 26 6.14 -0.53 3.50
C VAL A 26 7.03 0.47 2.75
N LEU A 27 8.12 0.00 2.15
CA LEU A 27 9.02 0.85 1.36
C LEU A 27 8.33 1.37 0.10
N GLU A 28 7.66 0.48 -0.64
CA GLU A 28 7.00 0.80 -1.91
C GLU A 28 5.88 1.85 -1.73
N TYR A 29 5.08 1.76 -0.66
CA TYR A 29 4.02 2.74 -0.38
C TYR A 29 4.57 4.07 0.12
N ALA A 30 5.61 4.06 0.96
CA ALA A 30 6.28 5.29 1.33
C ALA A 30 6.87 6.01 0.12
N GLN A 31 7.42 5.30 -0.87
CA GLN A 31 7.91 5.90 -2.12
C GLN A 31 6.80 6.58 -2.93
N LEU A 32 5.61 5.99 -3.00
CA LEU A 32 4.45 6.61 -3.67
C LEU A 32 3.98 7.87 -2.92
N LEU A 33 3.90 7.80 -1.59
CA LEU A 33 3.51 8.94 -0.74
C LEU A 33 4.54 10.08 -0.78
N CYS A 34 5.85 9.77 -0.75
CA CYS A 34 6.92 10.75 -0.95
C CYS A 34 6.83 11.39 -2.35
N THR A 35 6.54 10.59 -3.38
CA THR A 35 6.35 11.10 -4.75
C THR A 35 5.16 12.05 -4.84
N ALA A 36 4.11 11.86 -4.03
CA ALA A 36 3.02 12.83 -3.93
C ALA A 36 3.51 14.18 -3.40
N HIS A 37 4.25 14.18 -2.28
CA HIS A 37 4.89 15.39 -1.73
C HIS A 37 5.77 16.12 -2.75
N HIS A 38 6.61 15.40 -3.49
CA HIS A 38 7.47 16.00 -4.53
C HIS A 38 6.70 16.71 -5.64
N LEU A 39 5.44 16.33 -5.91
CA LEU A 39 4.72 16.70 -7.13
C LEU A 39 3.43 17.51 -6.90
N THR A 40 2.85 17.54 -5.71
CA THR A 40 1.58 18.25 -5.46
C THR A 40 1.71 19.50 -4.59
N GLY A 41 2.90 19.77 -4.06
CA GLY A 41 3.18 20.95 -3.23
C GLY A 41 3.92 20.57 -1.95
N ASN A 42 4.66 21.52 -1.40
CA ASN A 42 5.41 21.31 -0.16
C ASN A 42 4.63 21.86 1.04
N VAL A 43 4.23 20.97 1.95
CA VAL A 43 3.63 21.29 3.26
C VAL A 43 4.58 20.99 4.41
N LEU A 44 5.82 20.60 4.09
CA LEU A 44 6.83 20.14 5.03
C LEU A 44 7.90 21.21 5.23
N SER A 45 8.57 21.16 6.38
CA SER A 45 9.81 21.91 6.61
C SER A 45 10.95 21.39 5.73
N ASP A 46 12.02 22.18 5.57
CA ASP A 46 13.20 21.78 4.79
C ASP A 46 13.85 20.49 5.32
N ASP A 47 13.89 20.31 6.64
CA ASP A 47 14.44 19.11 7.28
C ASP A 47 13.58 17.88 6.99
N GLU A 48 12.26 17.99 7.09
CA GLU A 48 11.34 16.89 6.75
C GLU A 48 11.40 16.55 5.25
N TRP A 49 11.49 17.57 4.39
CA TRP A 49 11.63 17.39 2.95
C TRP A 49 12.92 16.62 2.60
N ALA A 50 14.03 16.93 3.26
CA ALA A 50 15.31 16.24 3.08
C ALA A 50 15.26 14.75 3.47
N MET A 51 14.31 14.34 4.30
CA MET A 51 14.13 12.93 4.69
C MET A 51 13.33 12.12 3.66
N LEU A 52 12.58 12.77 2.76
CA LEU A 52 11.75 12.09 1.78
C LEU A 52 12.58 11.22 0.85
N TYR A 53 12.02 10.07 0.46
CA TYR A 53 12.58 9.32 -0.66
C TYR A 53 12.47 10.14 -1.95
N LYS A 54 13.46 9.94 -2.84
CA LYS A 54 13.44 10.54 -4.17
C LYS A 54 12.19 10.11 -4.93
N CYS A 55 11.69 11.01 -5.79
CA CYS A 55 10.57 10.72 -6.69
C CYS A 55 10.83 9.41 -7.48
N THR A 56 9.85 8.51 -7.49
CA THR A 56 9.90 7.27 -8.27
C THR A 56 8.59 7.05 -9.00
N HIS A 57 8.64 6.38 -10.15
CA HIS A 57 7.43 5.92 -10.85
C HIS A 57 6.38 7.01 -11.06
N GLN A 58 6.77 8.27 -11.31
CA GLN A 58 5.87 9.42 -11.30
C GLN A 58 4.68 9.31 -12.28
N HIS A 59 4.86 8.60 -13.40
CA HIS A 59 3.83 8.36 -14.42
C HIS A 59 3.12 7.00 -14.27
N HIS A 60 3.50 6.19 -13.27
CA HIS A 60 2.89 4.89 -13.04
C HIS A 60 1.44 5.07 -12.54
N PRO A 61 0.47 4.23 -12.96
CA PRO A 61 -0.93 4.37 -12.59
C PRO A 61 -1.16 4.54 -11.07
N CYS A 62 -0.51 3.72 -10.23
CA CYS A 62 -0.61 3.87 -8.77
C CYS A 62 -0.11 5.23 -8.26
N SER A 63 0.96 5.77 -8.84
CA SER A 63 1.51 7.08 -8.44
C SER A 63 0.55 8.22 -8.81
N LEU A 64 -0.07 8.12 -9.99
CA LEU A 64 -1.12 9.05 -10.43
C LEU A 64 -2.37 8.96 -9.53
N TRP A 65 -2.81 7.75 -9.20
CA TRP A 65 -3.96 7.51 -8.33
C TRP A 65 -3.78 8.14 -6.94
N VAL A 66 -2.62 7.98 -6.31
CA VAL A 66 -2.32 8.58 -5.00
C VAL A 66 -2.46 10.10 -5.03
N ARG A 67 -2.02 10.75 -6.11
CA ARG A 67 -2.05 12.22 -6.25
C ARG A 67 -3.40 12.78 -6.70
N LEU A 68 -4.34 11.92 -7.09
CA LEU A 68 -5.61 12.35 -7.67
C LEU A 68 -6.51 13.05 -6.63
N SER A 69 -6.49 12.59 -5.37
CA SER A 69 -7.33 13.13 -4.30
C SER A 69 -6.74 12.80 -2.93
N LYS A 70 -7.05 13.67 -1.95
CA LYS A 70 -6.76 13.48 -0.54
C LYS A 70 -7.27 12.12 -0.03
N SER A 71 -8.48 11.72 -0.40
CA SER A 71 -9.05 10.41 -0.03
C SER A 71 -8.21 9.20 -0.48
N HIS A 72 -7.53 9.28 -1.64
CA HIS A 72 -6.63 8.22 -2.12
C HIS A 72 -5.31 8.19 -1.34
N TYR A 73 -4.74 9.37 -1.08
CA TYR A 73 -3.54 9.49 -0.25
C TYR A 73 -3.79 8.99 1.16
N ASP A 74 -4.87 9.44 1.79
CA ASP A 74 -5.22 9.06 3.16
C ASP A 74 -5.42 7.53 3.26
N TRP A 75 -6.10 6.91 2.30
CA TRP A 75 -6.27 5.45 2.28
C TRP A 75 -4.92 4.72 2.15
N LEU A 76 -4.03 5.18 1.25
CA LEU A 76 -2.71 4.56 1.11
C LEU A 76 -1.83 4.81 2.35
N TYR A 77 -1.92 5.98 2.96
CA TYR A 77 -1.22 6.31 4.20
C TYR A 77 -1.69 5.41 5.35
N GLN A 78 -3.01 5.20 5.49
CA GLN A 78 -3.58 4.27 6.47
C GLN A 78 -3.08 2.84 6.22
N LEU A 79 -3.03 2.39 4.96
CA LEU A 79 -2.49 1.07 4.62
C LEU A 79 -0.99 0.97 4.92
N PHE A 80 -0.21 2.01 4.61
CA PHE A 80 1.21 2.09 4.93
C PHE A 80 1.45 1.97 6.44
N VAL A 81 0.71 2.74 7.25
CA VAL A 81 0.74 2.69 8.72
C VAL A 81 0.37 1.29 9.21
N ALA A 82 -0.74 0.73 8.72
CA ALA A 82 -1.18 -0.59 9.12
C ALA A 82 -0.16 -1.69 8.74
N LEU A 83 0.54 -1.55 7.61
CA LEU A 83 1.63 -2.46 7.24
C LEU A 83 2.88 -2.30 8.10
N CYS A 84 3.19 -1.10 8.57
CA CYS A 84 4.27 -0.88 9.53
C CYS A 84 3.96 -1.54 10.88
N ASP A 85 2.71 -1.42 11.34
CA ASP A 85 2.23 -2.10 12.54
C ASP A 85 2.22 -3.62 12.36
N GLU A 86 1.79 -4.11 11.19
CA GLU A 86 1.83 -5.52 10.83
C GLU A 86 3.27 -6.07 10.77
N TYR A 87 4.21 -5.30 10.22
CA TYR A 87 5.64 -5.65 10.22
C TYR A 87 6.15 -5.81 11.66
N THR A 88 5.81 -4.87 12.54
CA THR A 88 6.20 -4.90 13.95
C THR A 88 5.60 -6.11 14.67
N HIS A 89 4.30 -6.37 14.45
CA HIS A 89 3.60 -7.53 15.00
C HIS A 89 4.23 -8.87 14.55
N ARG A 90 4.57 -9.01 13.26
CA ARG A 90 5.09 -10.27 12.73
C ARG A 90 6.56 -10.53 13.06
N TYR A 91 7.37 -9.49 13.12
CA TYR A 91 8.83 -9.62 13.19
C TYR A 91 9.46 -9.07 14.47
N GLY A 92 8.68 -8.44 15.35
CA GLY A 92 9.17 -7.87 16.62
C GLY A 92 10.16 -6.72 16.46
N LYS A 93 10.15 -6.05 15.30
CA LYS A 93 11.08 -4.96 14.93
C LYS A 93 10.32 -3.84 14.25
N VAL A 94 10.80 -2.60 14.38
CA VAL A 94 10.24 -1.45 13.67
C VAL A 94 10.95 -1.25 12.34
N HIS A 95 10.19 -1.17 11.24
CA HIS A 95 10.76 -0.95 9.91
C HIS A 95 11.46 0.42 9.82
N LEU A 96 12.61 0.53 9.16
CA LEU A 96 13.36 1.80 9.10
C LEU A 96 12.55 2.94 8.45
N THR A 97 11.78 2.61 7.41
CA THR A 97 10.86 3.56 6.77
C THR A 97 9.81 4.09 7.73
N ASP A 98 9.31 3.25 8.63
CA ASP A 98 8.33 3.65 9.64
C ASP A 98 8.92 4.73 10.56
N GLN A 99 10.09 4.42 11.14
CA GLN A 99 10.81 5.33 12.04
C GLN A 99 11.07 6.71 11.41
N LYS A 100 11.34 6.74 10.10
CA LYS A 100 11.68 7.97 9.38
C LYS A 100 10.46 8.75 8.91
N LEU A 101 9.43 8.06 8.43
CA LEU A 101 8.43 8.67 7.55
C LEU A 101 7.00 8.61 8.07
N ARG A 102 6.67 7.85 9.14
CA ARG A 102 5.28 7.78 9.63
C ARG A 102 4.68 9.14 9.96
N HIS A 103 5.43 9.96 10.69
CA HIS A 103 4.96 11.29 11.10
C HIS A 103 4.95 12.27 9.92
N ILE A 104 5.99 12.25 9.08
CA ILE A 104 6.11 13.14 7.92
C ILE A 104 4.97 12.89 6.91
N LEU A 105 4.72 11.62 6.59
CA LEU A 105 3.70 11.23 5.61
C LEU A 105 2.26 11.33 6.15
N ALA A 106 2.07 11.65 7.44
CA ALA A 106 0.75 12.00 7.97
C ALA A 106 0.23 13.33 7.40
N ASN A 107 1.14 14.21 7.01
CA ASN A 107 0.82 15.52 6.44
C ASN A 107 0.51 15.35 4.95
N CYS A 108 -0.77 15.20 4.59
CA CYS A 108 -1.17 15.05 3.19
C CYS A 108 -0.94 16.36 2.40
N PRO A 109 -0.21 16.33 1.27
CA PRO A 109 0.07 17.51 0.46
C PRO A 109 -1.01 17.80 -0.61
N ILE A 110 -2.10 17.03 -0.63
CA ILE A 110 -3.13 17.10 -1.68
C ILE A 110 -4.34 17.87 -1.16
N MET A 111 -4.75 18.88 -1.93
CA MET A 111 -5.88 19.76 -1.58
C MET A 111 -7.22 19.29 -2.17
N THR A 112 -7.20 18.62 -3.33
CA THR A 112 -8.41 18.09 -3.96
C THR A 112 -8.95 16.92 -3.15
N ASP A 113 -10.26 16.92 -2.86
CA ASP A 113 -10.91 15.81 -2.15
C ASP A 113 -12.13 15.32 -2.92
N THR A 114 -11.96 14.19 -3.61
CA THR A 114 -13.01 13.47 -4.33
C THR A 114 -13.41 12.21 -3.58
N PRO A 115 -14.61 11.65 -3.83
CA PRO A 115 -14.95 10.33 -3.34
C PRO A 115 -13.87 9.31 -3.68
N PHE A 116 -13.62 8.40 -2.74
CA PHE A 116 -12.63 7.34 -2.92
C PHE A 116 -13.01 6.44 -4.10
N ILE A 117 -12.05 6.17 -4.97
CA ILE A 117 -12.13 5.09 -5.97
C ILE A 117 -11.02 4.07 -5.71
N ALA A 118 -11.30 2.79 -5.98
CA ALA A 118 -10.33 1.73 -5.79
C ALA A 118 -9.06 1.97 -6.64
N PRO A 119 -7.87 1.52 -6.18
CA PRO A 119 -6.62 1.74 -6.89
C PRO A 119 -6.59 1.01 -8.25
N PRO A 120 -5.76 1.48 -9.20
CA PRO A 120 -5.66 0.87 -10.52
C PRO A 120 -5.20 -0.59 -10.42
N LYS A 121 -5.73 -1.45 -11.29
CA LYS A 121 -5.36 -2.87 -11.41
C LYS A 121 -4.07 -3.01 -12.22
N VAL A 122 -2.91 -2.98 -11.57
CA VAL A 122 -1.61 -3.14 -12.27
C VAL A 122 -1.16 -4.60 -12.23
N MET A 123 -1.91 -5.43 -12.96
CA MET A 123 -1.76 -6.89 -12.99
C MET A 123 -1.98 -7.44 -14.42
N PRO A 124 -1.52 -8.65 -14.73
CA PRO A 124 -1.82 -9.32 -16.00
C PRO A 124 -3.32 -9.49 -16.25
N ASP A 125 -3.72 -9.45 -17.52
CA ASP A 125 -5.14 -9.46 -17.95
C ASP A 125 -5.92 -10.68 -17.43
N GLU A 126 -5.26 -11.84 -17.31
CA GLU A 126 -5.86 -13.08 -16.79
C GLU A 126 -6.34 -12.99 -15.33
N TYR A 127 -5.87 -12.01 -14.55
CA TYR A 127 -6.31 -11.77 -13.17
C TYR A 127 -7.23 -10.57 -13.02
N GLN A 128 -7.51 -9.83 -14.10
CA GLN A 128 -8.40 -8.68 -14.05
C GLN A 128 -9.86 -9.14 -13.89
N SER A 129 -10.64 -8.35 -13.15
CA SER A 129 -12.09 -8.47 -13.05
C SER A 129 -12.72 -7.08 -12.90
N ASP A 130 -14.03 -6.97 -13.09
CA ASP A 130 -14.75 -5.70 -12.92
C ASP A 130 -14.56 -5.14 -11.51
N ASP A 131 -14.77 -5.98 -10.50
CA ASP A 131 -14.48 -5.66 -9.11
C ASP A 131 -12.97 -5.67 -8.83
N THR A 132 -12.46 -4.55 -8.31
CA THR A 132 -11.03 -4.37 -8.04
C THR A 132 -10.56 -5.23 -6.88
N LEU A 133 -11.40 -5.43 -5.85
CA LEU A 133 -11.07 -6.27 -4.71
C LEU A 133 -10.90 -7.73 -5.13
N SER A 134 -11.86 -8.25 -5.90
CA SER A 134 -11.80 -9.61 -6.45
C SER A 134 -10.60 -9.82 -7.36
N ALA A 135 -10.26 -8.84 -8.21
CA ALA A 135 -9.08 -8.89 -9.08
C ALA A 135 -7.80 -9.04 -8.27
N TYR A 136 -7.61 -8.19 -7.24
CA TYR A 136 -6.41 -8.27 -6.40
C TYR A 136 -6.36 -9.55 -5.55
N ARG A 137 -7.49 -10.05 -5.04
CA ARG A 137 -7.55 -11.33 -4.33
C ARG A 137 -7.21 -12.51 -5.24
N ASN A 138 -7.72 -12.53 -6.48
CA ASN A 138 -7.36 -13.55 -7.46
C ASN A 138 -5.87 -13.46 -7.84
N TYR A 139 -5.37 -12.25 -8.08
CA TYR A 139 -3.95 -12.03 -8.35
C TYR A 139 -3.06 -12.54 -7.20
N TYR A 140 -3.47 -12.33 -5.95
CA TYR A 140 -2.79 -12.88 -4.79
C TYR A 140 -2.88 -14.42 -4.73
N ARG A 141 -4.08 -14.97 -4.95
CA ARG A 141 -4.35 -16.40 -4.85
C ARG A 141 -3.57 -17.22 -5.86
N TYR A 142 -3.52 -16.76 -7.12
CA TYR A 142 -2.97 -17.54 -8.22
C TYR A 142 -1.55 -17.11 -8.58
N ALA A 143 -1.30 -15.81 -8.78
CA ALA A 143 0.01 -15.32 -9.22
C ALA A 143 1.02 -15.05 -8.09
N LYS A 144 0.60 -15.12 -6.82
CA LYS A 144 1.49 -14.94 -5.66
C LYS A 144 1.58 -16.16 -4.75
N ALA A 145 0.87 -17.25 -5.06
CA ALA A 145 0.78 -18.44 -4.22
C ALA A 145 2.13 -18.89 -3.65
N ASP A 146 3.15 -19.04 -4.51
CA ASP A 146 4.47 -19.57 -4.17
C ASP A 146 5.27 -18.71 -3.18
N ILE A 147 4.86 -17.47 -2.96
CA ILE A 147 5.52 -16.55 -2.03
C ILE A 147 4.68 -16.20 -0.81
N LEU A 148 3.46 -16.76 -0.70
CA LEU A 148 2.58 -16.51 0.43
C LEU A 148 3.02 -17.33 1.64
N ALA A 149 3.37 -16.61 2.70
CA ALA A 149 3.58 -17.14 4.03
C ALA A 149 2.99 -16.15 5.04
N TYR A 150 2.49 -16.65 6.17
CA TYR A 150 1.83 -15.85 7.18
C TYR A 150 2.40 -16.20 8.56
N THR A 151 3.25 -15.33 9.10
CA THR A 151 3.81 -15.47 10.45
C THR A 151 2.92 -14.72 11.43
N ASN A 152 2.59 -15.32 12.57
CA ASN A 152 1.77 -14.71 13.63
C ASN A 152 0.40 -14.19 13.15
N ARG A 153 -0.13 -14.77 12.05
CA ARG A 153 -1.44 -14.50 11.47
C ARG A 153 -2.03 -15.78 10.86
N PRO A 154 -3.36 -15.97 10.92
CA PRO A 154 -4.00 -17.03 10.15
C PRO A 154 -3.92 -16.72 8.65
N ILE A 155 -3.92 -17.78 7.83
CA ILE A 155 -4.09 -17.64 6.38
C ILE A 155 -5.50 -17.05 6.13
N PRO A 156 -5.64 -16.00 5.32
CA PRO A 156 -6.94 -15.44 4.97
C PRO A 156 -7.89 -16.51 4.42
N ASN A 157 -9.14 -16.54 4.91
CA ASN A 157 -10.12 -17.56 4.51
C ASN A 157 -10.39 -17.57 3.00
N TRP A 158 -10.27 -16.42 2.33
CA TRP A 158 -10.43 -16.32 0.88
C TRP A 158 -9.23 -16.88 0.10
N LEU A 159 -8.11 -17.21 0.74
CA LEU A 159 -7.01 -17.95 0.10
C LEU A 159 -7.14 -19.47 0.24
N ALA A 160 -7.91 -19.95 1.22
CA ALA A 160 -8.19 -21.37 1.34
C ALA A 160 -8.96 -21.80 0.09
N VAL A 161 -8.34 -22.65 -0.72
CA VAL A 161 -9.04 -23.36 -1.79
C VAL A 161 -10.04 -24.27 -1.09
N SER A 162 -11.33 -24.13 -1.37
CA SER A 162 -12.32 -25.13 -1.00
C SER A 162 -11.80 -26.46 -1.54
N GLY A 163 -11.34 -27.36 -0.68
CA GLY A 163 -10.93 -28.69 -1.10
C GLY A 163 -12.14 -29.34 -1.77
N SER A 164 -12.03 -29.60 -3.07
CA SER A 164 -12.84 -30.60 -3.76
C SER A 164 -12.27 -31.97 -3.46
#